data_AF-W5PUU6-F1
#
_entry.id   AF-W5PUU6-F1
#
_cell.length_a   1.000
_cell.length_b   1.000
_cell.length_c   1.000
_cell.angle_alpha   90.00
_cell.angle_beta   90.00
_cell.angle_gamma   90.00
#
_symmetry.space_group_name_H-M   'P 1'
#
loop_
_entity.id
_entity.type
_entity.pdbx_description
1 polymer ?
#
loop_
_entity_poly.entity_id
_entity_poly.type
_entity_poly.pdbx_seq_one_letter_code
_entity_poly.pdbx_strand_id
1 'polypeptide(L)'
;QAKIKARDLRGKKKEELLKQLEDLKVELSQLRVAKVTGGAASKLSKIRVVRKSIARVLTVINQTQKENLRKFYKGKKYKPLDLRPKKTRAQQRKERLYPLRKYAVKA
;
A
#
# COMPACT_ATOMS: atom_id res chain seq x y z
N GLN A 1 -1.23 -15.48 18.17
CA GLN A 1 -1.86 -14.27 17.61
C GLN A 1 -3.24 -14.56 17.05
N ALA A 2 -4.26 -13.84 17.54
CA ALA A 2 -5.54 -13.76 16.87
C ALA A 2 -5.44 -12.98 15.54
N LYS A 3 -6.35 -13.25 14.62
CA LYS A 3 -6.40 -12.57 13.31
C LYS A 3 -6.77 -11.09 13.50
N ILE A 4 -5.83 -10.18 13.20
CA ILE A 4 -6.09 -8.74 13.21
C ILE A 4 -7.13 -8.38 12.14
N LYS A 5 -8.20 -7.68 12.54
CA LYS A 5 -9.23 -7.19 11.62
C LYS A 5 -8.88 -5.77 11.17
N ALA A 6 -9.13 -5.47 9.90
CA ALA A 6 -8.77 -4.16 9.33
C ALA A 6 -9.59 -3.00 9.93
N ARG A 7 -10.83 -3.27 10.35
CA ARG A 7 -11.71 -2.26 10.97
C ARG A 7 -11.10 -1.67 12.25
N ASP A 8 -10.43 -2.50 13.04
CA ASP A 8 -9.83 -2.11 14.32
C ASP A 8 -8.53 -1.29 14.12
N LEU A 9 -7.96 -1.29 12.91
CA LEU A 9 -6.73 -0.57 12.57
C LEU A 9 -6.99 0.85 12.05
N ARG A 10 -8.16 1.12 11.47
CA ARG A 10 -8.46 2.40 10.82
C ARG A 10 -8.61 3.58 11.79
N GLY A 11 -8.91 3.31 13.06
CA GLY A 11 -9.02 4.33 14.11
C GLY A 11 -7.71 4.64 14.84
N LYS A 12 -6.62 3.90 14.56
CA LYS A 12 -5.34 4.05 15.26
C LYS A 12 -4.46 5.12 14.62
N LYS A 13 -3.58 5.71 15.42
CA LYS A 13 -2.58 6.67 14.92
C LYS A 13 -1.50 5.95 14.10
N LYS A 14 -0.84 6.69 13.20
CA LYS A 14 0.21 6.15 12.33
C LYS A 14 1.38 5.55 13.14
N GLU A 15 1.78 6.20 14.22
CA GLU A 15 2.87 5.75 15.10
C GLU A 15 2.56 4.39 15.75
N GLU A 16 1.33 4.22 16.25
CA GLU A 16 0.87 2.95 16.82
C GLU A 16 0.87 1.83 15.76
N LEU A 17 0.44 2.13 14.54
CA LEU A 17 0.47 1.17 13.43
C LEU A 17 1.90 0.78 13.04
N LEU A 18 2.86 1.71 13.11
CA LEU A 18 4.27 1.43 12.83
C LEU A 18 4.89 0.57 13.94
N LYS A 19 4.61 0.86 15.20
CA LYS A 19 5.05 0.00 16.32
C LYS A 19 4.49 -1.41 16.19
N GLN A 20 3.18 -1.52 15.95
CA GLN A 20 2.51 -2.81 15.72
C GLN A 20 3.09 -3.56 14.49
N LEU A 21 3.53 -2.84 13.46
CA LEU A 21 4.18 -3.43 12.29
C LEU A 21 5.55 -4.03 12.63
N GLU A 22 6.37 -3.34 13.43
CA GLU A 22 7.68 -3.85 13.83
C GLU A 22 7.58 -5.08 14.73
N ASP A 23 6.66 -5.06 15.71
CA ASP A 23 6.42 -6.21 16.57
C ASP A 23 6.04 -7.46 15.75
N LEU A 24 5.17 -7.30 14.74
CA LEU A 24 4.77 -8.39 13.84
C LEU A 24 5.91 -8.88 12.93
N LYS A 25 6.83 -8.00 12.53
CA LYS A 25 8.02 -8.39 11.74
C LYS A 25 9.01 -9.20 12.59
N VAL A 26 9.24 -8.79 13.83
CA VAL A 26 10.08 -9.54 14.79
C VAL A 26 9.49 -10.92 15.03
N GLU A 27 8.18 -11.01 15.30
CA GLU A 27 7.47 -12.29 15.45
C GLU A 27 7.62 -13.17 14.20
N LEU A 28 7.45 -12.58 13.00
CA LEU A 28 7.62 -13.32 11.74
C LEU A 28 9.06 -13.86 11.58
N SER A 29 10.07 -13.08 11.96
CA SER A 29 11.47 -13.50 11.92
C SER A 29 11.72 -14.71 12.82
N GLN A 30 11.26 -14.65 14.07
CA GLN A 30 11.35 -15.75 15.02
C GLN A 30 10.65 -17.02 14.52
N LEU A 31 9.47 -16.88 13.92
CA LEU A 31 8.73 -18.02 13.34
C LEU A 31 9.43 -18.63 12.12
N ARG A 32 10.20 -17.84 11.36
CA ARG A 32 11.01 -18.35 10.23
C ARG A 32 12.20 -19.16 10.72
N VAL A 33 12.89 -18.71 11.76
CA VAL A 33 13.96 -19.48 12.41
C VAL A 33 13.40 -20.80 12.94
N ALA A 34 12.27 -20.75 13.65
CA ALA A 34 11.61 -21.94 14.17
C ALA A 34 11.17 -22.93 13.08
N LYS A 35 10.91 -22.46 11.84
CA LYS A 35 10.64 -23.34 10.70
C LYS A 35 11.88 -24.14 10.28
N VAL A 36 13.05 -23.51 10.30
CA VAL A 36 14.31 -24.15 9.91
C VAL A 36 14.76 -25.15 10.96
N THR A 37 14.59 -24.84 12.24
CA THR A 37 15.02 -25.71 13.35
C THR A 37 14.05 -26.87 13.65
N GLY A 38 13.04 -27.11 12.80
CA GLY A 38 12.09 -28.23 12.99
C GLY A 38 11.03 -27.98 14.07
N GLY A 39 10.56 -26.74 14.24
CA GLY A 39 9.60 -26.38 15.27
C GLY A 39 8.19 -26.98 15.10
N ALA A 40 7.45 -27.05 16.20
CA ALA A 40 6.10 -27.63 16.26
C ALA A 40 5.12 -27.04 15.22
N ALA A 41 4.23 -27.90 14.69
CA ALA A 41 3.24 -27.53 13.67
C ALA A 41 2.33 -26.35 14.08
N SER A 42 2.03 -26.24 15.38
CA SER A 42 1.26 -25.12 15.93
C SER A 42 1.96 -23.76 15.73
N LYS A 43 3.29 -23.69 15.83
CA LYS A 43 4.07 -22.48 15.54
C LYS A 43 4.10 -22.19 14.04
N LEU A 44 4.24 -23.22 13.19
CA LEU A 44 4.27 -23.07 11.73
C LEU A 44 2.95 -22.52 11.17
N SER A 45 1.81 -22.94 11.72
CA SER A 45 0.49 -22.45 11.33
C SER A 45 0.34 -20.93 11.49
N LYS A 46 1.02 -20.35 12.49
CA LYS A 46 0.97 -18.90 12.79
C LYS A 46 1.64 -18.05 11.71
N ILE A 47 2.59 -18.59 10.95
CA ILE A 47 3.30 -17.86 9.87
C ILE A 47 2.31 -17.23 8.89
N ARG A 48 1.31 -18.01 8.45
CA ARG A 48 0.29 -17.52 7.50
C ARG A 48 -0.53 -16.38 8.11
N VAL A 49 -0.87 -16.49 9.38
CA VAL A 49 -1.68 -15.49 10.10
C VAL A 49 -0.89 -14.19 10.25
N VAL A 50 0.35 -14.25 10.72
CA VAL A 50 1.22 -13.09 10.93
C VAL A 50 1.52 -12.38 9.61
N ARG A 51 1.85 -13.11 8.53
CA ARG A 51 2.04 -12.52 7.20
C ARG A 51 0.81 -11.75 6.71
N LYS A 52 -0.39 -12.32 6.87
CA LYS A 52 -1.63 -11.65 6.49
C LYS A 52 -1.92 -10.45 7.38
N SER A 53 -1.55 -10.48 8.65
CA SER A 53 -1.68 -9.35 9.57
C SER A 53 -0.77 -8.18 9.17
N ILE A 54 0.50 -8.44 8.87
CA ILE A 54 1.45 -7.42 8.35
C ILE A 54 0.89 -6.75 7.10
N ALA A 55 0.40 -7.54 6.15
CA ALA A 55 -0.20 -7.01 4.91
C ALA A 55 -1.40 -6.09 5.19
N ARG A 56 -2.25 -6.42 6.18
CA ARG A 56 -3.39 -5.56 6.56
C ARG A 56 -2.94 -4.23 7.16
N VAL A 57 -1.96 -4.24 8.06
CA VAL A 57 -1.41 -3.01 8.67
C VAL A 57 -0.83 -2.09 7.59
N LEU A 58 0.02 -2.62 6.72
CA LEU A 58 0.59 -1.86 5.60
C LEU A 58 -0.50 -1.30 4.66
N THR A 59 -1.54 -2.09 4.41
CA THR A 59 -2.67 -1.65 3.57
C THR A 59 -3.39 -0.45 4.19
N VAL A 60 -3.66 -0.47 5.49
CA VAL A 60 -4.35 0.63 6.19
C VAL A 60 -3.49 1.89 6.21
N ILE A 61 -2.18 1.77 6.50
CA ILE A 61 -1.24 2.91 6.45
C ILE A 61 -1.23 3.54 5.04
N ASN A 62 -1.16 2.72 3.99
CA ASN A 62 -1.15 3.22 2.61
C ASN A 62 -2.48 3.83 2.18
N GLN A 63 -3.61 3.30 2.68
CA GLN A 63 -4.94 3.85 2.43
C GLN A 63 -5.06 5.27 3.02
N THR A 64 -4.73 5.44 4.30
CA THR A 64 -4.82 6.74 4.99
C THR A 64 -3.85 7.76 4.39
N GLN A 65 -2.63 7.35 4.06
CA GLN A 65 -1.66 8.22 3.39
C GLN A 65 -2.16 8.69 2.02
N LYS A 66 -2.65 7.79 1.17
CA LYS A 66 -3.17 8.15 -0.16
C LYS A 66 -4.42 9.01 -0.06
N GLU A 67 -5.30 8.76 0.91
CA GLU A 67 -6.48 9.58 1.14
C GLU A 67 -6.10 11.03 1.51
N ASN A 68 -5.16 11.21 2.42
CA ASN A 68 -4.66 12.53 2.82
C ASN A 68 -3.99 13.26 1.66
N LEU A 69 -3.18 12.55 0.85
CA LEU A 69 -2.59 13.13 -0.37
C LEU A 69 -3.66 13.53 -1.41
N ARG A 70 -4.72 12.73 -1.58
CA ARG A 70 -5.83 13.07 -2.48
C ARG A 70 -6.57 14.31 -2.02
N LYS A 71 -6.77 14.49 -0.71
CA LYS A 71 -7.34 15.71 -0.11
C LYS A 71 -6.44 16.91 -0.38
N PHE A 72 -5.13 16.79 -0.13
CA PHE A 72 -4.16 17.87 -0.34
C PHE A 72 -3.99 18.31 -1.81
N TYR A 73 -4.01 17.37 -2.76
CA TYR A 73 -3.92 17.65 -4.21
C TYR A 73 -5.28 17.84 -4.88
N LYS A 74 -6.38 17.94 -4.12
CA LYS A 74 -7.70 18.27 -4.70
C LYS A 74 -7.64 19.68 -5.30
N GLY A 75 -8.20 19.84 -6.51
CA GLY A 75 -8.18 21.13 -7.23
C GLY A 75 -6.85 21.57 -7.84
N LYS A 76 -5.69 21.05 -7.40
CA LYS A 76 -4.39 21.43 -7.95
C LYS A 76 -4.23 20.95 -9.40
N LYS A 77 -3.71 21.82 -10.28
CA LYS A 77 -3.42 21.54 -11.70
C LYS A 77 -2.41 20.41 -11.85
N TYR A 78 -1.33 20.45 -11.08
CA TYR A 78 -0.26 19.44 -11.13
C TYR A 78 -0.43 18.42 -10.00
N LYS A 79 -0.83 17.21 -10.37
CA LYS A 79 -0.91 16.06 -9.47
C LYS A 79 0.15 15.01 -9.82
N PRO A 80 0.72 14.33 -8.81
CA PRO A 80 1.58 13.16 -9.01
C PRO A 80 0.90 12.10 -9.89
N LEU A 81 1.68 11.39 -10.71
CA LEU A 81 1.17 10.35 -11.62
C LEU A 81 0.35 9.29 -10.89
N ASP A 82 0.77 8.87 -9.70
CA ASP A 82 0.10 7.87 -8.86
C ASP A 82 -1.32 8.24 -8.42
N LEU A 83 -1.60 9.55 -8.35
CA LEU A 83 -2.92 10.08 -7.94
C LEU A 83 -3.83 10.39 -9.14
N ARG A 84 -3.31 10.28 -10.37
CA ARG A 84 -4.11 10.51 -11.58
C ARG A 84 -5.07 9.34 -11.79
N PRO A 85 -6.27 9.59 -12.36
CA PRO A 85 -7.17 8.52 -12.77
C PRO A 85 -6.49 7.58 -13.76
N LYS A 86 -6.60 6.27 -13.53
CA LYS A 86 -6.06 5.25 -14.44
C LYS A 86 -7.05 5.04 -15.58
N LYS A 87 -6.81 5.71 -16.71
CA LYS A 87 -7.57 5.59 -17.98
C LYS A 87 -6.69 4.94 -19.05
N THR A 88 -7.29 4.48 -20.14
CA THR A 88 -6.50 4.00 -21.28
C THR A 88 -5.73 5.15 -21.92
N ARG A 89 -4.60 4.85 -22.58
CA ARG A 89 -3.80 5.88 -23.28
C ARG A 89 -4.61 6.63 -24.33
N ALA A 90 -5.51 5.93 -25.04
CA ALA A 90 -6.40 6.52 -26.03
C ALA A 90 -7.38 7.53 -25.40
N GLN A 91 -8.01 7.16 -24.28
CA GLN A 91 -8.90 8.07 -23.53
C GLN A 91 -8.15 9.30 -23.00
N GLN A 92 -6.94 9.11 -22.46
CA GLN A 92 -6.11 10.23 -21.98
C GLN A 92 -5.74 11.21 -23.10
N ARG A 93 -5.47 10.72 -24.32
CA ARG A 93 -5.19 11.56 -25.50
C ARG A 93 -6.44 12.31 -25.96
N LYS A 94 -7.61 11.68 -25.96
CA LYS A 94 -8.89 12.31 -26.33
C LYS A 94 -9.28 13.45 -25.38
N GLU A 95 -9.00 13.28 -24.08
CA GLU A 95 -9.27 14.31 -23.05
C GLU A 95 -8.26 15.47 -23.08
N ARG A 96 -7.19 15.36 -23.87
CA ARG A 96 -6.19 16.43 -24.01
C ARG A 96 -6.79 17.53 -24.87
N LEU A 97 -6.87 18.75 -24.33
CA LEU A 97 -7.43 19.94 -25.01
C LEU A 97 -6.70 20.28 -26.33
N TYR A 98 -5.45 19.82 -26.49
CA TYR A 98 -4.62 20.13 -27.66
C TYR A 98 -4.49 18.93 -28.61
N PRO A 99 -4.89 19.06 -29.88
CA PRO A 99 -4.60 18.07 -30.90
C PRO A 99 -3.09 17.96 -31.14
N LEU A 100 -2.63 16.78 -31.56
CA LEU A 100 -1.26 16.59 -32.02
C LEU A 100 -1.02 17.49 -33.25
N ARG A 101 -0.31 18.60 -33.08
CA ARG A 101 0.18 19.39 -34.21
C ARG A 101 1.21 18.55 -34.97
N LYS A 102 1.00 18.31 -36.26
CA LYS A 102 2.07 17.89 -37.15
C LYS A 102 3.06 19.06 -37.25
N TYR A 103 4.25 18.90 -36.69
CA TYR A 103 5.37 19.82 -36.91
C TYR A 103 6.42 19.07 -37.71
N ALA A 104 6.93 19.72 -38.75
CA ALA A 104 8.13 19.30 -39.46
C ALA A 104 9.28 20.18 -38.97
N VAL A 105 10.37 19.56 -38.55
CA VAL A 105 11.63 20.28 -38.34
C VAL A 105 12.37 20.19 -39.66
N LYS A 106 12.57 21.34 -40.32
CA LYS A 106 13.47 21.42 -41.48
C LYS A 106 14.90 21.27 -40.96
N ALA A 107 15.68 20.43 -41.64
CA ALA A 107 17.12 20.35 -41.46
C ALA A 107 17.77 21.71 -41.78
#